data_AF-A0A7J3KDN5-F1
#
_entry.id   AF-A0A7J3KDN5-F1
#
_cell.length_a   1.000
_cell.length_b   1.000
_cell.length_c   1.000
_cell.angle_alpha   90.00
_cell.angle_beta   90.00
_cell.angle_gamma   90.00
#
_symmetry.space_group_name_H-M   'P 1'
#
loop_
_entity.id
_entity.type
_entity.pdbx_description
1 polymer ?
#
loop_
_entity_poly.entity_id
_entity_poly.type
_entity_poly.pdbx_seq_one_letter_code
_entity_poly.pdbx_strand_id
1 'polypeptide(L)'
;MSVNEAMREIQAIESLIGPYEYFSYEARRVLTALRDLKSALERMDKESIRRMISEISNLDELAAPYRGYGFVEEALMHAKKLLSELRRIVGE
;
A
#
# COMPACT_ATOMS: atom_id res chain seq x y z
N MET A 1 6.55 -13.53 -7.64
CA MET A 1 7.51 -12.42 -7.52
C MET A 1 7.86 -12.22 -6.05
N SER A 2 8.92 -11.48 -5.72
CA SER A 2 9.59 -11.50 -4.42
C SER A 2 9.21 -10.30 -3.53
N VAL A 3 9.53 -10.37 -2.24
CA VAL A 3 9.42 -9.26 -1.27
C VAL A 3 10.01 -7.95 -1.80
N ASN A 4 11.04 -8.01 -2.65
CA ASN A 4 11.64 -6.81 -3.25
C ASN A 4 10.67 -6.05 -4.16
N GLU A 5 9.78 -6.74 -4.87
CA GLU A 5 8.80 -6.03 -5.70
C GLU A 5 7.73 -5.38 -4.83
N ALA A 6 7.22 -6.10 -3.82
CA ALA A 6 6.29 -5.50 -2.85
C ALA A 6 6.90 -4.24 -2.22
N MET A 7 8.19 -4.25 -1.88
CA MET A 7 8.90 -3.10 -1.36
C MET A 7 9.00 -1.93 -2.36
N ARG A 8 9.21 -2.22 -3.64
CA ARG A 8 9.23 -1.20 -4.71
C ARG A 8 7.87 -0.54 -4.88
N GLU A 9 6.80 -1.34 -4.90
CA GLU A 9 5.44 -0.82 -5.02
C GLU A 9 5.08 0.05 -3.82
N ILE A 10 5.50 -0.33 -2.61
CA ILE A 10 5.33 0.51 -1.40
C ILE A 10 6.07 1.85 -1.57
N GLN A 11 7.34 1.82 -1.97
CA GLN A 11 8.12 3.06 -2.16
C GLN A 11 7.51 3.99 -3.21
N ALA A 12 6.95 3.44 -4.30
CA ALA A 12 6.27 4.22 -5.31
C ALA A 12 5.05 4.95 -4.75
N ILE A 13 4.20 4.23 -3.98
CA ILE A 13 3.04 4.84 -3.31
C ILE A 13 3.51 5.93 -2.35
N GLU A 14 4.50 5.65 -1.50
CA GLU A 14 5.04 6.61 -0.54
C GLU A 14 5.59 7.88 -1.21
N SER A 15 6.24 7.76 -2.37
CA SER A 15 6.72 8.92 -3.11
C SER A 15 5.58 9.78 -3.66
N LEU A 16 4.44 9.18 -4.03
CA LEU A 16 3.29 9.88 -4.60
C LEU A 16 2.45 10.57 -3.54
N ILE A 17 2.20 9.91 -2.40
CA ILE A 17 1.29 10.42 -1.36
C ILE A 17 2.03 11.00 -0.14
N GLY A 18 3.34 10.75 -0.01
CA GLY A 18 4.20 11.23 1.07
C GLY A 18 4.13 12.74 1.31
N PRO A 19 4.16 13.59 0.26
CA PRO A 19 4.00 15.03 0.43
C PRO A 19 2.70 15.46 1.13
N TYR A 20 1.69 14.59 1.17
CA TYR A 20 0.37 14.85 1.75
C TYR A 20 0.20 14.28 3.17
N GLU A 21 1.22 13.66 3.77
CA GLU A 21 1.14 13.01 5.10
C GLU A 21 0.59 13.93 6.20
N TYR A 22 0.90 15.22 6.14
CA TYR A 22 0.45 16.20 7.14
C TYR A 22 -0.77 17.00 6.69
N PHE A 23 -1.20 16.83 5.44
CA PHE A 23 -2.27 17.61 4.82
C PHE A 23 -3.56 16.82 4.60
N SER A 24 -3.49 15.49 4.59
CA SER A 24 -4.65 14.60 4.49
C SER A 24 -4.58 13.52 5.56
N TYR A 25 -5.69 13.35 6.29
CA TYR A 25 -5.85 12.27 7.26
C TYR A 25 -5.74 10.90 6.59
N GLU A 26 -6.31 10.77 5.39
CA GLU A 26 -6.27 9.59 4.55
C GLU A 26 -4.83 9.28 4.15
N ALA A 27 -4.09 10.26 3.63
CA ALA A 27 -2.68 10.08 3.25
C ALA A 27 -1.84 9.60 4.44
N ARG A 28 -1.99 10.23 5.62
CA ARG A 28 -1.31 9.78 6.86
C ARG A 28 -1.65 8.33 7.18
N ARG A 29 -2.94 7.98 7.17
CA ARG A 29 -3.41 6.64 7.54
C ARG A 29 -2.84 5.58 6.58
N VAL A 30 -2.82 5.85 5.29
CA VAL A 30 -2.23 4.95 4.29
C VAL A 30 -0.73 4.80 4.51
N LEU A 31 0.01 5.89 4.71
CA LEU A 31 1.46 5.85 4.94
C LEU A 31 1.84 5.07 6.21
N THR A 32 1.05 5.20 7.29
CA THR A 32 1.25 4.36 8.49
C THR A 32 1.05 2.88 8.17
N ALA A 33 -0.03 2.51 7.48
CA ALA A 33 -0.28 1.11 7.11
C ALA A 33 0.85 0.55 6.21
N LEU A 34 1.40 1.35 5.30
CA LEU A 34 2.54 0.95 4.47
C LEU A 34 3.82 0.75 5.29
N ARG A 35 4.08 1.56 6.32
CA ARG A 35 5.22 1.37 7.24
C ARG A 35 5.10 0.06 8.02
N ASP A 36 3.91 -0.25 8.50
CA ASP A 36 3.63 -1.51 9.20
C ASP A 36 3.80 -2.71 8.26
N LEU A 37 3.34 -2.58 7.01
CA LEU A 37 3.53 -3.60 5.98
C LEU A 37 5.00 -3.86 5.68
N LYS A 38 5.81 -2.81 5.53
CA LYS A 38 7.26 -2.98 5.33
C LYS A 38 7.89 -3.77 6.46
N SER A 39 7.55 -3.44 7.70
CA SER A 39 8.04 -4.14 8.88
C SER A 39 7.63 -5.62 8.88
N ALA A 40 6.40 -5.94 8.47
CA ALA A 40 5.94 -7.32 8.37
C ALA A 40 6.63 -8.08 7.22
N LEU A 41 6.86 -7.43 6.08
CA LEU A 41 7.59 -8.00 4.94
C LEU A 41 9.05 -8.32 5.29
N GLU A 42 9.74 -7.42 6.00
CA GLU A 42 11.11 -7.64 6.47
C GLU A 42 11.21 -8.83 7.43
N ARG A 43 10.20 -9.00 8.31
CA ARG A 43 10.12 -10.11 9.26
C ARG A 43 9.52 -11.39 8.66
N MET A 44 9.04 -11.32 7.41
CA MET A 44 8.27 -12.38 6.75
C MET A 44 7.06 -12.86 7.58
N ASP A 45 6.43 -11.94 8.32
CA ASP A 45 5.27 -12.22 9.15
C ASP A 45 4.01 -12.35 8.28
N LYS A 46 3.74 -13.57 7.83
CA LYS A 46 2.62 -13.89 6.94
C LYS A 46 1.25 -13.58 7.53
N GLU A 47 1.07 -13.68 8.86
CA GLU A 47 -0.21 -13.37 9.50
C GLU A 47 -0.49 -11.87 9.47
N SER A 48 0.52 -11.05 9.76
CA SER A 48 0.43 -9.60 9.63
C SER A 48 0.24 -9.17 8.18
N ILE A 49 0.95 -9.79 7.23
CA ILE A 49 0.77 -9.51 5.80
C ILE A 49 -0.68 -9.81 5.37
N ARG A 50 -1.26 -10.95 5.75
CA ARG A 50 -2.66 -11.29 5.41
C ARG A 50 -3.67 -10.27 5.95
N ARG A 51 -3.48 -9.81 7.19
CA ARG A 51 -4.34 -8.77 7.77
C ARG A 51 -4.28 -7.48 6.95
N MET A 52 -3.08 -7.08 6.54
CA MET A 52 -2.88 -5.85 5.75
C MET A 52 -3.38 -5.94 4.32
N ILE A 53 -3.44 -7.13 3.69
CA ILE A 53 -4.10 -7.31 2.39
C ILE A 53 -5.55 -6.80 2.43
N SER A 54 -6.27 -7.09 3.53
CA SER A 54 -7.66 -6.64 3.69
C SER A 54 -7.74 -5.13 3.83
N GLU A 55 -6.81 -4.51 4.57
CA GLU A 55 -6.78 -3.05 4.73
C GLU A 55 -6.42 -2.33 3.42
N ILE A 56 -5.45 -2.85 2.66
CA ILE A 56 -5.01 -2.28 1.38
C ILE A 56 -6.08 -2.42 0.31
N SER A 57 -6.91 -3.47 0.38
CA SER A 57 -8.05 -3.64 -0.53
C SER A 57 -9.09 -2.51 -0.41
N ASN A 58 -9.14 -1.82 0.73
CA ASN A 58 -10.05 -0.69 0.96
C ASN A 58 -9.46 0.67 0.53
N LEU A 59 -8.23 0.71 -0.02
CA LEU A 59 -7.62 1.96 -0.49
C LEU A 59 -8.39 2.62 -1.62
N ASP A 60 -9.03 1.85 -2.50
CA ASP A 60 -9.87 2.38 -3.57
C ASP A 60 -11.05 3.21 -3.03
N GLU A 61 -11.60 2.83 -1.87
CA GLU A 61 -12.67 3.59 -1.19
C GLU A 61 -12.12 4.84 -0.50
N LEU A 62 -10.99 4.73 0.20
CA LEU A 62 -10.34 5.88 0.85
C LEU A 62 -9.88 6.94 -0.16
N ALA A 63 -9.50 6.53 -1.36
CA ALA A 63 -9.11 7.41 -2.45
C ALA A 63 -10.30 7.95 -3.26
N ALA A 64 -11.55 7.50 -3.00
CA ALA A 64 -12.72 7.92 -3.76
C ALA A 64 -12.91 9.45 -3.86
N PRO A 65 -12.72 10.23 -2.78
CA PRO A 65 -12.82 11.70 -2.85
C PRO A 65 -11.73 12.35 -3.71
N TYR A 66 -10.63 11.63 -3.98
CA TYR A 66 -9.45 12.10 -4.69
C TYR A 66 -9.30 11.45 -6.07
N ARG A 67 -10.36 10.83 -6.59
CA ARG A 67 -10.38 10.33 -7.97
C ARG A 67 -10.20 11.46 -8.97
N GLY A 68 -9.50 11.16 -10.06
CA GLY A 68 -9.17 12.12 -11.10
C GLY A 68 -7.90 12.95 -10.82
N TYR A 69 -7.32 12.88 -9.62
CA TYR A 69 -5.96 13.37 -9.38
C TYR A 69 -4.95 12.35 -9.90
N GLY A 70 -4.09 12.74 -10.85
CA GLY A 70 -3.18 11.82 -11.53
C GLY A 70 -2.29 11.01 -10.59
N PHE A 71 -1.72 11.64 -9.57
CA PHE A 71 -0.88 10.96 -8.58
C PHE A 71 -1.65 9.95 -7.72
N VAL A 72 -2.95 10.15 -7.52
CA VAL A 72 -3.81 9.21 -6.78
C VAL A 72 -4.13 7.99 -7.64
N GLU A 73 -4.47 8.18 -8.91
CA GLU A 73 -4.70 7.07 -9.83
C GLU A 73 -3.44 6.21 -10.00
N GLU A 74 -2.27 6.86 -10.06
CA GLU A 74 -0.98 6.16 -10.11
C GLU A 74 -0.70 5.39 -8.81
N ALA A 75 -0.94 6.01 -7.65
CA ALA A 75 -0.80 5.35 -6.35
C ALA A 75 -1.73 4.11 -6.24
N LEU A 76 -2.96 4.20 -6.74
CA LEU A 76 -3.90 3.08 -6.76
C LEU A 76 -3.47 1.96 -7.72
N MET A 77 -2.83 2.29 -8.84
CA MET A 77 -2.22 1.30 -9.72
C MET A 77 -1.11 0.52 -9.00
N HIS A 78 -0.23 1.22 -8.29
CA HIS A 78 0.82 0.59 -7.47
C HIS A 78 0.21 -0.26 -6.33
N ALA A 79 -0.85 0.22 -5.67
CA ALA A 79 -1.55 -0.53 -4.63
C ALA A 79 -2.14 -1.86 -5.16
N LYS A 80 -2.69 -1.88 -6.38
CA LYS A 80 -3.20 -3.10 -7.01
C LYS A 80 -2.08 -4.11 -7.30
N LYS A 81 -0.92 -3.63 -7.77
CA LYS A 81 0.26 -4.49 -7.96
C LYS A 81 0.76 -5.03 -6.63
N LEU A 82 0.86 -4.18 -5.61
CA LEU A 82 1.22 -4.58 -4.25
C LEU A 82 0.31 -5.69 -3.73
N LEU A 83 -1.02 -5.55 -3.83
CA LEU A 83 -1.97 -6.58 -3.42
C LEU A 83 -1.72 -7.92 -4.11
N SER A 84 -1.45 -7.90 -5.42
CA SER A 84 -1.12 -9.12 -6.16
C SER A 84 0.16 -9.77 -5.65
N GLU A 85 1.16 -8.99 -5.23
CA GLU A 85 2.40 -9.52 -4.68
C GLU A 85 2.22 -10.08 -3.27
N LEU A 86 1.50 -9.37 -2.42
CA LEU A 86 1.23 -9.83 -1.05
C LEU A 86 0.49 -11.17 -1.04
N ARG A 87 -0.54 -11.33 -1.89
CA ARG A 87 -1.29 -12.59 -2.05
C ARG A 87 -0.35 -13.75 -2.42
N ARG A 88 0.52 -13.54 -3.41
CA ARG A 88 1.55 -14.53 -3.78
C ARG A 88 2.50 -14.89 -2.64
N ILE A 89 2.92 -13.91 -1.82
CA ILE A 89 3.82 -14.13 -0.67
C ILE A 89 3.15 -15.00 0.41
N VAL A 90 1.86 -14.79 0.66
CA VAL A 90 1.09 -15.55 1.65
C VAL A 90 0.51 -16.86 1.10
N GLY A 91 0.62 -17.09 -0.21
CA GLY A 91 0.17 -18.31 -0.88
C GLY A 91 -1.31 -18.33 -1.26
N GLU A 92 -1.89 -17.16 -1.50
CA GLU A 92 -3.25 -16.93 -2.03
C GLU A 92 -3.20 -16.53 -3.51
#